data_AF-A0AAV6ZIT1-F1
#
_entry.id   AF-A0AAV6ZIT1-F1
#
_cell.length_a   1.000
_cell.length_b   1.000
_cell.length_c   1.000
_cell.angle_alpha   90.00
_cell.angle_beta   90.00
_cell.angle_gamma   90.00
#
_symmetry.space_group_name_H-M   'P 1'
#
loop_
_entity.id
_entity.type
_entity.pdbx_description
1 polymer ?
#
loop_
_entity_poly.entity_id
_entity_poly.type
_entity_poly.pdbx_seq_one_letter_code
_entity_poly.pdbx_strand_id
1 'polypeptide(L)'
;MSTLFYPIITFVLIAICISYWAVTAVFLATSGEAVYKVMANKSHCQYAGTVCTPETFNTTNVTRLCPGAQCTFALYGGESFYYQYILIFQLCNVFVFLWLVNFSIALGQCTLAGAFASYYWAFKKPADIPACPLFSSFGRAIRYHTGSLAFGSLILALVQFIRIILEYLDHKLKASQNSFAKFLLCCLKCCFWCLEKFIKFINRNAYIMIAIYGKNFCTSAKDAFFLLMRNVVRVAVLDKVTDFLLFLGKILVAGSVGK
;
A
#
# COMPACT_ATOMS: atom_id res chain seq x y z
N MET A 1 13.09 -26.13 -6.02
CA MET A 1 14.18 -25.13 -6.22
C MET A 1 13.64 -23.76 -6.63
N SER A 2 12.71 -23.67 -7.60
CA SER A 2 12.23 -22.37 -8.12
C SER A 2 11.50 -21.50 -7.08
N THR A 3 10.90 -22.10 -6.03
CA THR A 3 10.07 -21.40 -5.03
C THR A 3 10.86 -20.45 -4.14
N LEU A 4 12.17 -20.68 -4.02
CA LEU A 4 13.11 -19.84 -3.28
C LEU A 4 13.31 -18.46 -3.94
N PHE A 5 13.08 -18.35 -5.26
CA PHE A 5 13.23 -17.09 -6.01
C PHE A 5 11.93 -16.28 -6.09
N TYR A 6 10.79 -16.84 -5.69
CA TYR A 6 9.50 -16.15 -5.74
C TYR A 6 9.43 -14.86 -4.89
N PRO A 7 10.11 -14.74 -3.73
CA PRO A 7 10.23 -13.48 -3.01
C PRO A 7 10.81 -12.34 -3.86
N ILE A 8 11.69 -12.65 -4.84
CA ILE A 8 12.26 -11.66 -5.75
C ILE A 8 11.18 -11.13 -6.70
N ILE A 9 10.35 -12.01 -7.27
CA ILE A 9 9.23 -11.60 -8.14
C ILE A 9 8.26 -10.70 -7.36
N THR A 10 7.91 -11.10 -6.14
CA THR A 10 7.03 -10.30 -5.28
C THR A 10 7.67 -8.94 -4.94
N PHE A 11 8.97 -8.92 -4.65
CA PHE A 11 9.71 -7.68 -4.39
C PHE A 11 9.71 -6.74 -5.60
N VAL A 12 9.98 -7.26 -6.79
CA VAL A 12 9.96 -6.48 -8.05
C VAL A 12 8.56 -5.90 -8.31
N LEU A 13 7.50 -6.69 -8.14
CA LEU A 13 6.13 -6.19 -8.29
C LEU A 13 5.79 -5.07 -7.30
N ILE A 14 6.22 -5.21 -6.04
CA ILE A 14 6.02 -4.16 -5.02
C ILE A 14 6.86 -2.92 -5.36
N ALA A 15 8.10 -3.08 -5.82
CA ALA A 15 8.96 -1.97 -6.25
C ALA A 15 8.31 -1.18 -7.40
N ILE A 16 7.71 -1.87 -8.38
CA ILE A 16 6.94 -1.24 -9.46
C ILE A 16 5.74 -0.46 -8.91
N CYS A 17 5.02 -1.01 -7.93
CA CYS A 17 3.90 -0.31 -7.29
C CYS A 17 4.37 0.97 -6.57
N ILE A 18 5.50 0.90 -5.86
CA ILE A 18 6.11 2.05 -5.18
C ILE A 18 6.56 3.11 -6.18
N SER A 19 7.25 2.70 -7.26
CA SER A 19 7.70 3.65 -8.28
C SER A 19 6.53 4.32 -8.98
N TYR A 20 5.48 3.57 -9.33
CA TYR A 20 4.27 4.13 -9.92
C TYR A 20 3.63 5.16 -9.00
N TRP A 21 3.40 4.82 -7.74
CA TRP A 21 2.84 5.73 -6.74
C TRP A 21 3.68 7.00 -6.58
N ALA A 22 5.00 6.87 -6.46
CA ALA A 22 5.92 8.00 -6.27
C ALA A 22 5.92 8.94 -7.48
N VAL A 23 5.99 8.39 -8.71
CA VAL A 23 5.93 9.19 -9.94
C VAL A 23 4.61 9.94 -10.05
N THR A 24 3.48 9.26 -9.80
CA THR A 24 2.16 9.90 -9.82
C THR A 24 2.03 10.97 -8.73
N ALA A 25 2.56 10.72 -7.53
CA ALA A 25 2.52 11.68 -6.43
C ALA A 25 3.33 12.95 -6.74
N VAL A 26 4.54 12.80 -7.30
CA VAL A 26 5.39 13.92 -7.73
C VAL A 26 4.73 14.68 -8.87
N PHE A 27 4.24 13.98 -9.89
CA PHE A 27 3.54 14.60 -11.01
C PHE A 27 2.33 15.42 -10.55
N LEU A 28 1.50 14.88 -9.65
CA LEU A 28 0.37 15.59 -9.05
C LEU A 28 0.80 16.81 -8.23
N ALA A 29 1.98 16.79 -7.61
CA ALA A 29 2.50 17.92 -6.83
C ALA A 29 3.12 19.02 -7.71
N THR A 30 3.60 18.69 -8.91
CA THR A 30 4.30 19.61 -9.81
C THR A 30 3.45 20.06 -11.01
N SER A 31 2.21 19.60 -11.16
CA SER A 31 1.37 19.88 -12.33
C SER A 31 0.77 21.29 -12.38
N GLY A 32 0.93 22.09 -11.32
CA GLY A 32 0.48 23.48 -11.27
C GLY A 32 1.43 24.46 -11.96
N GLU A 33 1.02 25.72 -12.12
CA GLU A 33 1.89 26.78 -12.62
C GLU A 33 2.90 27.20 -11.55
N ALA A 34 4.12 27.58 -11.95
CA ALA A 34 5.15 28.01 -11.00
C ALA A 34 4.84 29.44 -10.49
N VAL A 35 4.50 29.55 -9.21
CA VAL A 35 4.25 30.84 -8.54
C VAL A 35 5.53 31.31 -7.88
N TYR A 36 6.03 32.47 -8.31
CA TYR A 36 7.18 33.14 -7.71
C TYR A 36 6.71 34.26 -6.79
N LYS A 37 7.37 34.42 -5.65
CA LYS A 37 7.07 35.48 -4.68
C LYS A 37 8.31 36.28 -4.35
N VAL A 38 8.09 37.54 -4.04
CA VAL A 38 9.15 38.46 -3.63
C VAL A 38 9.59 38.14 -2.20
N MET A 39 10.85 37.73 -2.02
CA MET A 39 11.51 37.60 -0.72
C MET A 39 12.43 38.81 -0.48
N ALA A 40 12.26 39.49 0.65
CA ALA A 40 13.07 40.63 1.06
C ALA A 40 13.64 40.41 2.47
N ASN A 41 14.92 40.74 2.66
CA ASN A 41 15.63 40.55 3.94
C ASN A 41 15.33 41.65 4.99
N LYS A 42 14.73 42.78 4.58
CA LYS A 42 14.35 43.87 5.49
C LYS A 42 12.88 43.75 5.91
N SER A 43 12.62 44.00 7.19
CA SER A 43 11.32 43.87 7.88
C SER A 43 10.21 44.81 7.40
N HIS A 44 10.46 45.72 6.45
CA HIS A 44 9.49 46.72 5.98
C HIS A 44 9.44 46.86 4.45
N CYS A 45 9.41 45.75 3.71
CA CYS A 45 9.09 45.78 2.28
C CYS A 45 7.58 45.57 2.05
N GLN A 46 6.90 46.55 1.47
CA GLN A 46 5.45 46.50 1.21
C GLN A 46 5.05 45.41 0.19
N TYR A 47 6.00 44.98 -0.66
CA TYR A 47 5.80 43.93 -1.66
C TYR A 47 6.25 42.54 -1.20
N ALA A 48 6.63 42.36 0.07
CA ALA A 48 7.04 41.05 0.57
C ALA A 48 5.89 40.04 0.45
N GLY A 49 6.12 38.92 -0.24
CA GLY A 49 5.12 37.86 -0.44
C GLY A 49 4.14 38.07 -1.59
N THR A 50 4.21 39.19 -2.33
CA THR A 50 3.39 39.39 -3.54
C THR A 50 3.92 38.51 -4.68
N VAL A 51 3.01 38.12 -5.60
CA VAL A 51 3.37 37.34 -6.79
C VAL A 51 4.19 38.21 -7.73
N CYS A 52 5.27 37.64 -8.27
CA CYS A 52 6.15 38.31 -9.22
C CYS A 52 6.45 37.37 -10.39
N THR A 53 6.80 37.95 -11.54
CA THR A 53 7.25 37.23 -12.73
C THR A 53 8.76 37.45 -12.87
N PRO A 54 9.60 36.39 -12.86
CA PRO A 54 11.06 36.52 -12.86
C PRO A 54 11.60 37.39 -14.00
N GLU A 55 11.01 37.28 -15.19
CA GLU A 55 11.44 37.97 -16.41
C GLU A 55 11.25 39.50 -16.34
N THR A 56 10.17 39.97 -15.70
CA THR A 56 9.87 41.41 -15.58
C THR A 56 10.27 41.99 -14.24
N PHE A 57 10.73 41.18 -13.28
CA PHE A 57 11.01 41.63 -11.93
C PHE A 57 12.03 42.79 -11.89
N ASN A 58 13.11 42.69 -12.69
CA ASN A 58 14.16 43.71 -12.74
C ASN A 58 13.70 45.09 -13.25
N THR A 59 12.62 45.16 -14.03
CA THR A 59 12.09 46.42 -14.58
C THR A 59 11.00 47.03 -13.72
N THR A 60 10.51 46.33 -12.70
CA THR A 60 9.47 46.84 -11.80
C THR A 60 10.01 47.81 -10.74
N ASN A 61 9.13 48.67 -10.22
CA ASN A 61 9.45 49.59 -9.12
C ASN A 61 9.80 48.86 -7.80
N VAL A 62 9.53 47.56 -7.70
CA VAL A 62 9.81 46.74 -6.51
C VAL A 62 11.31 46.69 -6.20
N THR A 63 12.15 46.57 -7.23
CA THR A 63 13.62 46.53 -7.09
C THR A 63 14.21 47.85 -6.59
N ARG A 64 13.54 48.97 -6.91
CA ARG A 64 13.92 50.31 -6.42
C ARG A 64 13.44 50.57 -5.00
N LEU A 65 12.22 50.14 -4.65
CA LEU A 65 11.63 50.36 -3.34
C LEU A 65 12.23 49.44 -2.26
N CYS A 66 12.62 48.21 -2.64
CA CYS A 66 13.18 47.21 -1.75
C CYS A 66 14.54 46.73 -2.28
N PRO A 67 15.64 47.44 -1.97
CA PRO A 67 16.97 47.02 -2.40
C PRO A 67 17.35 45.68 -1.75
N GLY A 68 17.67 44.69 -2.60
CA GLY A 68 18.00 43.32 -2.17
C GLY A 68 16.80 42.35 -2.13
N ALA A 69 15.62 42.74 -2.62
CA ALA A 69 14.52 41.81 -2.82
C ALA A 69 14.78 40.90 -4.02
N GLN A 70 14.44 39.62 -3.91
CA GLN A 70 14.57 38.63 -4.99
C GLN A 70 13.22 37.98 -5.29
N CYS A 71 12.93 37.76 -6.57
CA CYS A 71 11.77 36.98 -7.01
C CYS A 71 12.15 35.50 -7.03
N THR A 72 11.72 34.77 -6.02
CA THR A 72 12.09 33.36 -5.81
C THR A 72 10.89 32.46 -5.97
N PHE A 73 11.14 31.23 -6.43
CA PHE A 73 10.10 30.21 -6.50
C PHE A 73 9.52 29.97 -5.11
N ALA A 74 8.20 30.04 -4.99
CA ALA A 74 7.50 29.75 -3.74
C ALA A 74 6.86 28.37 -3.78
N LEU A 75 6.02 28.11 -4.78
CA LEU A 75 5.25 26.87 -4.90
C LEU A 75 4.67 26.71 -6.30
N TYR A 76 4.33 25.48 -6.68
CA TYR A 76 3.47 25.22 -7.82
C TYR A 76 2.01 25.44 -7.39
N GLY A 77 1.29 26.35 -8.05
CA GLY A 77 -0.08 26.73 -7.72
C GLY A 77 -0.75 27.54 -8.83
N GLY A 78 -2.08 27.57 -8.85
CA GLY A 78 -2.86 28.32 -9.85
C GLY A 78 -4.36 28.11 -9.67
N GLU A 79 -5.18 28.84 -10.43
CA GLU A 79 -6.66 28.69 -10.41
C GLU A 79 -7.17 27.44 -11.17
N SER A 80 -6.26 26.55 -11.59
CA SER A 80 -6.66 25.33 -12.28
C SER A 80 -7.45 24.38 -11.37
N PHE A 81 -8.46 23.70 -11.93
CA PHE A 81 -9.24 22.66 -11.23
C PHE A 81 -8.37 21.61 -10.53
N TYR A 82 -7.18 21.30 -11.08
CA TYR A 82 -6.23 20.35 -10.50
C TYR A 82 -5.68 20.80 -9.15
N TYR A 83 -5.41 22.10 -8.95
CA TYR A 83 -4.90 22.63 -7.69
C TYR A 83 -5.97 22.61 -6.60
N GLN A 84 -7.22 22.92 -6.95
CA GLN A 84 -8.35 22.91 -6.00
C GLN A 84 -8.62 21.51 -5.42
N TYR A 85 -8.45 20.45 -6.23
CA TYR A 85 -8.71 19.06 -5.84
C TYR A 85 -7.44 18.22 -5.59
N ILE A 86 -6.26 18.86 -5.48
CA ILE A 86 -4.98 18.15 -5.33
C ILE A 86 -4.97 17.16 -4.16
N LEU A 87 -5.58 17.53 -3.04
CA LEU A 87 -5.69 16.65 -1.87
C LEU A 87 -6.52 15.39 -2.16
N ILE A 88 -7.61 15.52 -2.90
CA ILE A 88 -8.46 14.37 -3.27
C ILE A 88 -7.68 13.44 -4.20
N PHE A 89 -7.01 13.98 -5.21
CA PHE A 89 -6.19 13.16 -6.12
C PHE A 89 -5.05 12.45 -5.40
N GLN A 90 -4.39 13.11 -4.44
CA GLN A 90 -3.35 12.47 -3.62
C GLN A 90 -3.94 11.36 -2.73
N LEU A 91 -5.12 11.56 -2.13
CA LEU A 91 -5.81 10.51 -1.37
C LEU A 91 -6.21 9.32 -2.25
N CYS A 92 -6.71 9.56 -3.45
CA CYS A 92 -7.00 8.53 -4.44
C CYS A 92 -5.72 7.77 -4.85
N ASN A 93 -4.61 8.48 -5.06
CA ASN A 93 -3.32 7.87 -5.38
C ASN A 93 -2.83 6.95 -4.25
N VAL A 94 -2.97 7.37 -2.99
CA VAL A 94 -2.66 6.53 -1.81
C VAL A 94 -3.57 5.30 -1.76
N PHE A 95 -4.87 5.45 -2.05
CA PHE A 95 -5.80 4.31 -2.08
C PHE A 95 -5.42 3.29 -3.17
N VAL A 96 -5.11 3.76 -4.38
CA VAL A 96 -4.65 2.91 -5.49
C VAL A 96 -3.33 2.21 -5.12
N PHE A 97 -2.40 2.91 -4.48
CA PHE A 97 -1.16 2.30 -3.99
C PHE A 97 -1.43 1.14 -3.01
N LEU A 98 -2.27 1.36 -1.99
CA LEU A 98 -2.65 0.29 -1.05
C LEU A 98 -3.29 -0.90 -1.77
N TRP A 99 -4.16 -0.63 -2.74
CA TRP A 99 -4.82 -1.67 -3.51
C TRP A 99 -3.84 -2.49 -4.36
N LEU A 100 -2.93 -1.84 -5.08
CA LEU A 100 -1.92 -2.49 -5.92
C LEU A 100 -0.92 -3.32 -5.10
N VAL A 101 -0.49 -2.82 -3.94
CA VAL A 101 0.39 -3.56 -3.03
C VAL A 101 -0.33 -4.81 -2.51
N ASN A 102 -1.57 -4.67 -2.04
CA ASN A 102 -2.35 -5.82 -1.56
C ASN A 102 -2.64 -6.83 -2.69
N PHE A 103 -2.88 -6.35 -3.91
CA PHE A 103 -3.08 -7.20 -5.08
C PHE A 103 -1.81 -7.99 -5.42
N SER A 104 -0.65 -7.33 -5.41
CA SER A 104 0.64 -7.99 -5.65
C SER A 104 0.93 -9.07 -4.60
N ILE A 105 0.62 -8.79 -3.33
CA ILE A 105 0.71 -9.79 -2.25
C ILE A 105 -0.28 -10.93 -2.45
N ALA A 106 -1.52 -10.65 -2.85
CA ALA A 106 -2.55 -11.66 -3.11
C ALA A 106 -2.16 -12.60 -4.26
N LEU A 107 -1.65 -12.04 -5.36
CA LEU A 107 -1.06 -12.79 -6.47
C LEU A 107 0.12 -13.65 -5.98
N GLY A 108 0.94 -13.07 -5.10
CA GLY A 108 1.94 -13.73 -4.28
C GLY A 108 1.46 -15.04 -3.65
N GLN A 109 0.50 -14.92 -2.74
CA GLN A 109 -0.06 -16.00 -1.95
C GLN A 109 -0.75 -17.06 -2.83
N CYS A 110 -1.55 -16.64 -3.81
CA CYS A 110 -2.27 -17.54 -4.71
C CYS A 110 -1.31 -18.39 -5.56
N THR A 111 -0.24 -17.77 -6.08
CA THR A 111 0.75 -18.48 -6.90
C THR A 111 1.52 -19.52 -6.10
N LEU A 112 1.97 -19.16 -4.88
CA LEU A 112 2.64 -20.09 -3.99
C LEU A 112 1.73 -21.24 -3.58
N ALA A 113 0.50 -20.94 -3.18
CA ALA A 113 -0.51 -21.95 -2.86
C ALA A 113 -0.76 -22.90 -4.04
N GLY A 114 -0.87 -22.36 -5.26
CA GLY A 114 -1.06 -23.13 -6.48
C GLY A 114 0.13 -24.04 -6.80
N ALA A 115 1.36 -23.53 -6.64
CA ALA A 115 2.57 -24.30 -6.89
C ALA A 115 2.72 -25.47 -5.90
N PHE A 116 2.44 -25.23 -4.62
CA PHE A 116 2.45 -26.29 -3.61
C PHE A 116 1.30 -27.28 -3.81
N ALA A 117 0.11 -26.80 -4.17
CA ALA A 117 -1.04 -27.65 -4.49
C ALA A 117 -0.76 -28.58 -5.67
N SER A 118 -0.15 -28.07 -6.75
CA SER A 118 0.24 -28.86 -7.91
C SER A 118 1.27 -29.95 -7.58
N TYR A 119 2.10 -29.76 -6.54
CA TYR A 119 2.94 -30.84 -6.03
C TYR A 119 2.16 -31.79 -5.12
N TYR A 120 1.46 -31.26 -4.11
CA TYR A 120 0.80 -32.05 -3.07
C TYR A 120 -0.26 -33.00 -3.64
N TRP A 121 -1.07 -32.51 -4.58
CA TRP A 121 -2.17 -33.26 -5.20
C TRP A 121 -1.77 -34.02 -6.48
N ALA A 122 -0.48 -34.11 -6.80
CA ALA A 122 0.00 -34.93 -7.91
C ALA A 122 -0.07 -36.42 -7.55
N PHE A 123 -0.82 -37.21 -8.31
CA PHE A 123 -0.99 -38.65 -8.10
C PHE A 123 0.25 -39.44 -8.53
N LYS A 124 0.82 -39.13 -9.71
CA LYS A 124 2.07 -39.74 -10.20
C LYS A 124 3.21 -38.73 -10.20
N LYS A 125 4.19 -38.94 -9.30
CA LYS A 125 5.39 -38.10 -9.21
C LYS A 125 6.54 -38.79 -9.97
N PRO A 126 7.26 -38.11 -10.90
CA PRO A 126 7.15 -36.69 -11.27
C PRO A 126 6.24 -36.37 -12.48
N ALA A 127 5.62 -37.37 -13.12
CA ALA A 127 4.92 -37.19 -14.40
C ALA A 127 3.81 -36.11 -14.39
N ASP A 128 3.06 -35.98 -13.28
CA ASP A 128 1.94 -35.03 -13.15
C ASP A 128 2.39 -33.65 -12.63
N ILE A 129 3.68 -33.45 -12.36
CA ILE A 129 4.21 -32.19 -11.83
C ILE A 129 4.69 -31.33 -13.01
N PRO A 130 4.18 -30.09 -13.18
CA PRO A 130 4.68 -29.18 -14.22
C PRO A 130 6.19 -28.93 -14.04
N ALA A 131 6.95 -28.87 -15.13
CA ALA A 131 8.39 -28.61 -15.09
C ALA A 131 8.76 -27.32 -14.34
N CYS A 132 7.94 -26.28 -14.48
CA CYS A 132 8.03 -25.01 -13.75
C CYS A 132 6.71 -24.71 -13.02
N PRO A 133 6.48 -25.31 -11.83
CA PRO A 133 5.18 -25.23 -11.15
C PRO A 133 4.82 -23.80 -10.71
N LEU A 134 5.81 -22.94 -10.48
CA LEU A 134 5.60 -21.52 -10.16
C LEU A 134 5.11 -20.71 -11.34
N PHE A 135 5.82 -20.74 -12.47
CA PHE A 135 5.43 -19.96 -13.65
C PHE A 135 4.08 -20.41 -14.17
N SER A 136 3.82 -21.73 -14.15
CA SER A 136 2.52 -22.29 -14.48
C SER A 136 1.42 -21.80 -13.52
N SER A 137 1.66 -21.83 -12.21
CA SER A 137 0.70 -21.34 -11.21
C SER A 137 0.49 -19.83 -11.28
N PHE A 138 1.54 -19.07 -11.56
CA PHE A 138 1.49 -17.61 -11.73
C PHE A 138 0.65 -17.24 -12.96
N GLY A 139 0.89 -17.90 -14.09
CA GLY A 139 0.10 -17.73 -15.30
C GLY A 139 -1.37 -18.10 -15.08
N ARG A 140 -1.64 -19.17 -14.34
CA ARG A 140 -3.02 -19.56 -13.96
C ARG A 140 -3.67 -18.52 -13.05
N ALA A 141 -2.95 -17.98 -12.08
CA ALA A 141 -3.45 -16.94 -11.18
C ALA A 141 -3.82 -15.66 -11.95
N ILE A 142 -2.96 -15.20 -12.86
CA ILE A 142 -3.23 -14.03 -13.71
C ILE A 142 -4.39 -14.29 -14.68
N ARG A 143 -4.42 -15.44 -15.35
CA ARG A 143 -5.41 -15.71 -16.39
C ARG A 143 -6.81 -15.96 -15.85
N TYR A 144 -6.92 -16.65 -14.72
CA TYR A 144 -8.22 -17.16 -14.23
C TYR A 144 -8.66 -16.56 -12.89
N HIS A 145 -7.75 -16.06 -12.06
CA HIS A 145 -8.07 -15.68 -10.68
C HIS A 145 -7.91 -14.18 -10.39
N THR A 146 -7.41 -13.38 -11.34
CA THR A 146 -7.18 -11.93 -11.17
C THR A 146 -8.36 -11.19 -10.57
N GLY A 147 -9.60 -11.42 -11.04
CA GLY A 147 -10.78 -10.74 -10.50
C GLY A 147 -11.05 -11.06 -9.02
N SER A 148 -10.89 -12.32 -8.62
CA SER A 148 -11.07 -12.73 -7.22
C SER A 148 -9.95 -12.19 -6.32
N LEU A 149 -8.71 -12.14 -6.82
CA LEU A 149 -7.58 -11.55 -6.11
C LEU A 149 -7.75 -10.04 -5.94
N ALA A 150 -8.15 -9.34 -7.02
CA ALA A 150 -8.43 -7.90 -7.05
C ALA A 150 -9.57 -7.50 -6.11
N PHE A 151 -10.63 -8.29 -6.06
CA PHE A 151 -11.75 -8.05 -5.14
C PHE A 151 -11.33 -8.21 -3.68
N GLY A 152 -10.63 -9.31 -3.34
CA GLY A 152 -10.12 -9.50 -1.97
C GLY A 152 -9.13 -8.41 -1.55
N SER A 153 -8.23 -8.01 -2.46
CA SER A 153 -7.27 -6.93 -2.18
C SER A 153 -7.95 -5.56 -2.04
N LEU A 154 -9.05 -5.32 -2.75
CA LEU A 154 -9.84 -4.09 -2.63
C LEU A 154 -10.50 -3.96 -1.25
N ILE A 155 -11.11 -5.04 -0.75
CA ILE A 155 -11.71 -5.06 0.60
C ILE A 155 -10.64 -4.73 1.64
N LEU A 156 -9.46 -5.35 1.53
CA LEU A 156 -8.37 -5.08 2.46
C LEU A 156 -7.84 -3.65 2.35
N ALA A 157 -7.66 -3.14 1.13
CA ALA A 157 -7.19 -1.77 0.89
C ALA A 157 -8.16 -0.72 1.46
N LEU A 158 -9.48 -0.96 1.36
CA LEU A 158 -10.50 -0.08 1.95
C LEU A 158 -10.36 0.01 3.47
N VAL A 159 -10.22 -1.12 4.15
CA VAL A 159 -10.04 -1.15 5.61
C VAL A 159 -8.73 -0.46 6.02
N GLN A 160 -7.63 -0.69 5.28
CA GLN A 160 -6.35 -0.02 5.50
C GLN A 160 -6.42 1.50 5.29
N PHE A 161 -7.15 1.93 4.26
CA PHE A 161 -7.33 3.35 3.98
C PHE A 161 -8.10 4.05 5.10
N ILE A 162 -9.18 3.44 5.60
CA ILE A 162 -9.91 3.96 6.77
C ILE A 162 -9.00 4.05 7.99
N ARG A 163 -8.16 3.04 8.24
CA ARG A 163 -7.20 3.05 9.35
C ARG A 163 -6.19 4.20 9.23
N ILE A 164 -5.68 4.47 8.03
CA ILE A 164 -4.78 5.61 7.79
C ILE A 164 -5.49 6.94 8.06
N ILE A 165 -6.75 7.08 7.65
CA ILE A 165 -7.55 8.28 7.96
C ILE A 165 -7.75 8.44 9.47
N LEU A 166 -8.07 7.36 10.19
CA LEU A 166 -8.22 7.39 11.65
C LEU A 166 -6.91 7.79 12.35
N GLU A 167 -5.77 7.32 11.87
CA GLU A 167 -4.45 7.71 12.40
C GLU A 167 -4.15 9.20 12.14
N TYR A 168 -4.49 9.69 10.94
CA TYR A 168 -4.35 11.10 10.59
C TYR A 168 -5.25 12.00 11.45
N LEU A 169 -6.50 11.61 11.67
CA LEU A 169 -7.44 12.33 12.53
C LEU A 169 -6.97 12.36 13.98
N ASP A 170 -6.46 11.24 14.50
CA ASP A 170 -5.88 11.17 15.85
C ASP A 170 -4.71 12.15 15.99
N HIS A 171 -3.80 12.20 15.01
CA HIS A 171 -2.69 13.17 15.03
C HIS A 171 -3.17 14.62 15.01
N LYS A 172 -4.22 14.93 14.25
CA LYS A 172 -4.79 16.29 14.18
C LYS A 172 -5.55 16.69 15.44
N LEU A 173 -6.17 15.72 16.12
CA LEU A 173 -6.97 15.94 17.33
C LEU A 173 -6.18 15.85 18.63
N LYS A 174 -4.87 15.58 18.58
CA LYS A 174 -3.97 15.69 19.76
C LYS A 174 -4.04 17.07 20.43
N ALA A 175 -4.21 18.14 19.64
CA ALA A 175 -4.34 19.51 20.12
C ALA A 175 -5.75 19.87 20.67
N SER A 176 -6.75 18.99 20.51
CA SER A 176 -8.12 19.24 20.95
C SER A 176 -8.37 18.79 22.40
N GLN A 177 -9.16 19.54 23.16
CA GLN A 177 -9.51 19.25 24.56
C GLN A 177 -10.75 18.34 24.71
N ASN A 178 -11.37 17.88 23.61
CA ASN A 178 -12.58 17.06 23.67
C ASN A 178 -12.29 15.59 24.02
N SER A 179 -12.44 15.23 25.30
CA SER A 179 -12.24 13.87 25.81
C SER A 179 -13.11 12.80 25.14
N PHE A 180 -14.38 13.14 24.80
CA PHE A 180 -15.28 12.20 24.13
C PHE A 180 -14.80 11.82 22.72
N ALA A 181 -14.33 12.80 21.94
CA ALA A 181 -13.80 12.55 20.60
C ALA A 181 -12.55 11.66 20.63
N LYS A 182 -11.68 11.86 21.63
CA LYS A 182 -10.49 11.03 21.87
C LYS A 182 -10.86 9.58 22.20
N PHE A 183 -11.87 9.38 23.07
CA PHE A 183 -12.36 8.04 23.40
C PHE A 183 -12.94 7.32 22.17
N LEU A 184 -13.79 7.99 21.39
CA LEU A 184 -14.39 7.41 20.19
C LEU A 184 -13.34 7.01 19.15
N LEU A 185 -12.33 7.86 18.91
CA LEU A 185 -11.22 7.54 18.00
C LEU A 185 -10.41 6.34 18.47
N CYS A 186 -10.14 6.23 19.77
CA CYS A 186 -9.46 5.07 20.33
C CYS A 186 -10.23 3.77 20.06
N CYS A 187 -11.54 3.78 20.31
CA CYS A 187 -12.41 2.64 20.04
C CYS A 187 -12.42 2.26 18.55
N LEU A 188 -12.60 3.23 17.65
CA LEU A 188 -12.58 3.00 16.20
C LEU A 188 -11.22 2.48 15.71
N LYS A 189 -10.10 3.03 16.18
CA LYS A 189 -8.75 2.53 15.85
C LYS A 189 -8.59 1.06 16.23
N CYS A 190 -9.03 0.67 17.43
CA CYS A 190 -9.01 -0.72 17.87
C CYS A 190 -9.87 -1.62 16.98
N CYS A 191 -11.12 -1.23 16.72
CA CYS A 191 -12.06 -1.99 15.89
C CYS A 191 -11.53 -2.19 14.46
N PHE A 192 -11.04 -1.13 13.81
CA PHE A 192 -10.49 -1.22 12.44
C PHE A 192 -9.16 -1.96 12.38
N TRP A 193 -8.36 -1.93 13.44
CA TRP A 193 -7.16 -2.75 13.55
C TRP A 193 -7.51 -4.25 13.62
N CYS A 194 -8.49 -4.62 14.46
CA CYS A 194 -9.00 -5.99 14.54
C CYS A 194 -9.59 -6.44 13.20
N LEU A 195 -10.37 -5.57 12.55
CA LEU A 195 -10.97 -5.84 11.24
C LEU A 195 -9.90 -6.06 10.16
N GLU A 196 -8.86 -5.22 10.11
CA GLU A 196 -7.77 -5.39 9.14
C GLU A 196 -7.09 -6.76 9.30
N LYS A 197 -6.82 -7.18 10.55
CA LYS A 197 -6.22 -8.48 10.85
C LYS A 197 -7.13 -9.63 10.43
N PHE A 198 -8.42 -9.52 10.74
CA PHE A 198 -9.42 -10.51 10.37
C PHE A 198 -9.57 -10.66 8.85
N ILE A 199 -9.67 -9.54 8.12
CA ILE A 199 -9.76 -9.55 6.65
C ILE A 199 -8.48 -10.10 6.03
N LYS A 200 -7.29 -9.74 6.53
CA LYS A 200 -6.01 -10.33 6.09
C LYS A 200 -6.01 -11.85 6.25
N PHE A 201 -6.50 -12.35 7.39
CA PHE A 201 -6.60 -13.78 7.66
C PHE A 201 -7.56 -14.47 6.70
N ILE A 202 -8.78 -13.96 6.50
CA ILE A 202 -9.74 -14.55 5.57
C ILE A 202 -9.19 -14.52 4.14
N ASN A 203 -8.67 -13.38 3.68
CA ASN A 203 -8.12 -13.25 2.33
C ASN A 203 -7.03 -14.28 2.06
N ARG A 204 -6.07 -14.44 2.98
CA ARG A 204 -4.98 -15.42 2.83
C ARG A 204 -5.52 -16.84 2.63
N ASN A 205 -6.47 -17.25 3.45
CA ASN A 205 -7.05 -18.60 3.37
C ASN A 205 -7.97 -18.76 2.15
N ALA A 206 -8.71 -17.71 1.77
CA ALA A 206 -9.51 -17.68 0.56
C ALA A 206 -8.64 -17.85 -0.69
N TYR A 207 -7.47 -17.18 -0.77
CA TYR A 207 -6.55 -17.31 -1.90
C TYR A 207 -5.96 -18.72 -2.01
N ILE A 208 -5.73 -19.41 -0.89
CA ILE A 208 -5.32 -20.82 -0.90
C ILE A 208 -6.42 -21.70 -1.49
N MET A 209 -7.68 -21.50 -1.05
CA MET A 209 -8.83 -22.24 -1.58
C MET A 209 -9.08 -21.95 -3.07
N ILE A 210 -8.91 -20.70 -3.51
CA ILE A 210 -8.96 -20.32 -4.92
C ILE A 210 -7.88 -21.07 -5.71
N ALA A 211 -6.64 -21.11 -5.21
CA ALA A 211 -5.54 -21.75 -5.91
C ALA A 211 -5.69 -23.29 -6.04
N ILE A 212 -6.35 -23.94 -5.07
CA ILE A 212 -6.58 -25.39 -5.06
C ILE A 212 -7.82 -25.77 -5.87
N TYR A 213 -8.95 -25.11 -5.62
CA TYR A 213 -10.27 -25.51 -6.13
C TYR A 213 -10.78 -24.65 -7.28
N GLY A 214 -10.15 -23.51 -7.56
CA GLY A 214 -10.51 -22.63 -8.67
C GLY A 214 -11.85 -21.89 -8.53
N LYS A 215 -12.45 -21.85 -7.32
CA LYS A 215 -13.74 -21.19 -7.08
C LYS A 215 -13.59 -19.68 -6.87
N ASN A 216 -14.70 -18.95 -7.03
CA ASN A 216 -14.78 -17.49 -6.81
C ASN A 216 -14.45 -17.09 -5.37
N PHE A 217 -14.04 -15.83 -5.15
CA PHE A 217 -13.61 -15.33 -3.83
C PHE A 217 -14.59 -15.62 -2.68
N CYS A 218 -15.88 -15.28 -2.81
CA CYS A 218 -16.83 -15.43 -1.71
C CYS A 218 -17.03 -16.91 -1.32
N THR A 219 -17.12 -17.81 -2.30
CA THR A 219 -17.25 -19.25 -2.05
C THR A 219 -16.00 -19.81 -1.40
N SER A 220 -14.82 -19.45 -1.93
CA SER A 220 -13.53 -19.85 -1.39
C SER A 220 -13.29 -19.32 0.02
N ALA A 221 -13.69 -18.08 0.32
CA ALA A 221 -13.64 -17.47 1.65
C ALA A 221 -14.57 -18.18 2.64
N LYS A 222 -15.79 -18.51 2.22
CA LYS A 222 -16.74 -19.29 3.02
C LYS A 222 -16.18 -20.67 3.34
N ASP A 223 -15.74 -21.41 2.32
CA ASP A 223 -15.19 -22.76 2.48
C ASP A 223 -13.95 -22.75 3.38
N ALA A 224 -13.05 -21.78 3.19
CA ALA A 224 -11.89 -21.55 4.05
C ALA A 224 -12.31 -21.32 5.51
N PHE A 225 -13.24 -20.38 5.74
CA PHE A 225 -13.69 -20.04 7.09
C PHE A 225 -14.32 -21.24 7.81
N PHE A 226 -15.21 -21.98 7.15
CA PHE A 226 -15.82 -23.19 7.74
C PHE A 226 -14.79 -24.29 8.01
N LEU A 227 -13.83 -24.51 7.12
CA LEU A 227 -12.77 -25.49 7.31
C LEU A 227 -11.92 -25.17 8.55
N LEU A 228 -11.57 -23.89 8.73
CA LEU A 228 -10.77 -23.41 9.85
C LEU A 228 -11.54 -23.46 11.16
N MET A 229 -12.80 -22.99 11.19
CA MET A 229 -13.63 -22.99 12.41
C MET A 229 -13.92 -24.40 12.92
N ARG A 230 -14.14 -25.36 12.01
CA ARG A 230 -14.34 -26.77 12.37
C ARG A 230 -13.08 -27.43 12.96
N ASN A 231 -11.90 -26.86 12.72
CA ASN A 231 -10.61 -27.40 13.15
C ASN A 231 -9.78 -26.37 13.93
N VAL A 232 -10.43 -25.46 14.65
CA VAL A 232 -9.78 -24.27 15.24
C VAL A 232 -8.58 -24.62 16.13
N VAL A 233 -8.68 -25.71 16.91
CA VAL A 233 -7.58 -26.18 17.77
C VAL A 233 -6.37 -26.61 16.95
N ARG A 234 -6.58 -27.36 15.86
CA ARG A 234 -5.50 -27.82 14.98
C ARG A 234 -4.85 -26.64 14.25
N VAL A 235 -5.65 -25.67 13.80
CA VAL A 235 -5.15 -24.46 13.14
C VAL A 235 -4.31 -23.63 14.12
N ALA A 236 -4.80 -23.42 15.35
CA ALA A 236 -4.06 -22.68 16.37
C ALA A 236 -2.72 -23.35 16.72
N VAL A 237 -2.70 -24.69 16.86
CA VAL A 237 -1.46 -25.44 17.10
C VAL A 237 -0.49 -25.31 15.92
N LEU A 238 -0.97 -25.47 14.68
CA LEU A 238 -0.14 -25.36 13.48
C LEU A 238 0.46 -23.95 13.31
N ASP A 239 -0.31 -22.90 13.59
CA ASP A 239 0.16 -21.52 13.51
C ASP A 239 1.29 -21.27 14.52
N LYS A 240 1.11 -21.73 15.77
CA LYS A 240 2.14 -21.64 16.82
C LYS A 240 3.41 -22.43 16.51
N VAL A 241 3.28 -23.64 15.97
CA VAL A 241 4.42 -24.46 15.55
C VAL A 241 5.16 -23.80 14.38
N THR A 242 4.42 -23.25 13.41
CA THR A 242 5.01 -22.55 12.26
C THR A 242 5.75 -21.29 12.71
N ASP A 243 5.16 -20.50 13.60
CA ASP A 243 5.80 -19.30 14.17
C ASP A 243 7.09 -19.65 14.91
N PHE A 244 7.08 -20.73 15.70
CA PHE A 244 8.27 -21.22 16.39
C PHE A 244 9.37 -21.64 15.41
N LEU A 245 9.02 -22.39 14.35
CA LEU A 245 9.98 -22.80 13.32
C LEU A 245 10.55 -21.60 12.56
N LEU A 246 9.71 -20.62 12.19
CA LEU A 246 10.15 -19.40 11.53
C LEU A 246 11.01 -18.53 12.44
N PHE A 247 10.73 -18.50 13.74
CA PHE A 247 11.55 -17.82 14.74
C PHE A 247 12.95 -18.43 14.84
N LEU A 248 13.04 -19.76 14.94
CA LEU A 248 14.33 -20.46 14.92
C LEU A 248 15.10 -20.20 13.63
N GLY A 249 14.41 -20.22 12.49
CA GLY A 249 15.01 -19.88 11.19
C GLY A 249 15.58 -18.46 11.15
N LYS A 250 14.86 -17.47 11.71
CA LYS A 250 15.34 -16.08 11.80
C LYS A 250 16.59 -15.95 12.69
N ILE A 251 16.62 -16.62 13.83
CA ILE A 251 17.80 -16.63 14.73
C ILE A 251 18.99 -17.24 14.01
N LEU A 252 18.79 -18.36 13.33
CA LEU A 252 19.87 -19.05 12.62
C LEU A 252 20.46 -18.18 11.51
N VAL A 253 19.63 -17.51 10.71
CA VAL A 253 20.09 -16.58 9.67
C VAL A 253 20.76 -15.34 10.26
N ALA A 254 20.20 -14.75 11.31
CA ALA A 254 20.81 -13.60 11.98
C ALA A 254 22.16 -13.96 12.61
N GLY A 255 22.28 -15.14 13.21
CA GLY A 255 23.52 -15.64 13.81
C GLY A 255 24.58 -16.08 12.79
N SER A 256 24.18 -16.47 11.57
CA SER A 256 25.12 -16.83 10.51
C SER A 256 25.64 -15.62 9.73
N VAL A 257 24.84 -14.56 9.60
CA VAL A 257 25.25 -13.29 8.93
C VAL A 257 25.99 -12.35 9.89
N GLY A 258 25.82 -12.51 11.20
CA GLY A 258 26.54 -11.75 12.23
C GLY A 258 27.99 -12.20 12.50
N LYS A 259 28.61 -12.96 11.59
CA LYS A 259 30.03 -13.31 11.60
C LYS A 259 30.75 -12.67 10.42
#